data_AF-A0A6J7PG93-F1
#
_entry.id   AF-A0A6J7PG93-F1
#
_cell.length_a   1.000
_cell.length_b   1.000
_cell.length_c   1.000
_cell.angle_alpha   90.00
_cell.angle_beta   90.00
_cell.angle_gamma   90.00
#
_symmetry.space_group_name_H-M   'P 1'
#
loop_
_entity.id
_entity.type
_entity.pdbx_description
1 polymer ?
#
loop_
_entity_poly.entity_id
_entity_poly.type
_entity_poly.pdbx_seq_one_letter_code
_entity_poly.pdbx_strand_id
1 'polypeptide(L)'
;MSRSSFYGSIYPAVQNLLLAARSIGLGAALTTLPLWSQTLARRTLNLPRGITPVAVIPLGWPVRGGYGPNTRKPLEEVLHLDHYGNRVFLEA
;
A
#
# COMPACT_ATOMS: atom_id res chain seq x y z
N MET A 1 -3.51 -9.43 -20.22
CA MET A 1 -3.77 -8.33 -19.27
C MET A 1 -2.56 -7.42 -19.23
N SER A 2 -2.75 -6.10 -19.17
CA SER A 2 -1.61 -5.21 -18.95
C SER A 2 -1.02 -5.47 -17.55
N ARG A 3 0.28 -5.18 -17.37
CA ARG A 3 0.90 -5.24 -16.04
C ARG A 3 0.22 -4.32 -15.02
N SER A 4 -0.35 -3.21 -15.48
CA SER A 4 -1.12 -2.30 -14.62
C SER A 4 -2.43 -2.92 -14.13
N SER A 5 -3.09 -3.76 -14.93
CA SER A 5 -4.33 -4.44 -14.52
C SER A 5 -4.11 -5.61 -13.58
N PHE A 6 -2.95 -6.28 -13.63
CA PHE A 6 -2.71 -7.50 -12.84
C PHE A 6 -2.82 -7.27 -11.32
N TYR A 7 -2.38 -6.10 -10.84
CA TYR A 7 -2.52 -5.70 -9.43
C TYR A 7 -3.55 -4.58 -9.21
N GLY A 8 -4.38 -4.30 -10.22
CA GLY A 8 -5.28 -3.14 -10.21
C GLY A 8 -6.36 -3.22 -9.13
N SER A 9 -6.77 -4.42 -8.71
CA SER A 9 -7.77 -4.61 -7.65
C SER A 9 -7.18 -4.81 -6.25
N ILE A 10 -5.97 -5.36 -6.15
CA ILE A 10 -5.42 -5.80 -4.86
C ILE A 10 -4.90 -4.62 -4.02
N TYR A 11 -4.18 -3.66 -4.62
CA TYR A 11 -3.64 -2.53 -3.86
C TYR A 11 -4.74 -1.57 -3.36
N PRO A 12 -5.80 -1.26 -4.12
CA PRO A 12 -6.95 -0.53 -3.60
C PRO A 12 -7.67 -1.28 -2.46
N ALA A 13 -7.81 -2.61 -2.57
CA ALA A 13 -8.39 -3.41 -1.49
C ALA A 13 -7.52 -3.36 -0.21
N VAL A 14 -6.19 -3.44 -0.34
CA VAL A 14 -5.27 -3.26 0.79
C VAL A 14 -5.40 -1.86 1.38
N GLN A 15 -5.48 -0.80 0.57
CA GLN A 15 -5.70 0.56 1.06
C GLN A 15 -7.00 0.69 1.87
N ASN A 16 -8.10 0.10 1.40
CA ASN A 16 -9.37 0.08 2.14
C ASN A 16 -9.23 -0.65 3.47
N LEU A 17 -8.53 -1.80 3.50
CA LEU A 17 -8.24 -2.52 4.74
C LEU A 17 -7.45 -1.66 5.74
N LEU A 18 -6.42 -0.94 5.28
CA LEU A 18 -5.62 -0.07 6.14
C LEU A 18 -6.44 1.11 6.69
N LEU A 19 -7.32 1.70 5.88
CA LEU A 19 -8.22 2.77 6.31
C LEU A 19 -9.21 2.26 7.37
N ALA A 20 -9.80 1.08 7.15
CA ALA A 20 -10.69 0.44 8.11
C ALA A 20 -9.97 0.13 9.43
N ALA A 21 -8.78 -0.46 9.37
CA ALA A 21 -7.94 -0.72 10.54
C ALA A 21 -7.66 0.56 11.33
N ARG A 22 -7.29 1.65 10.63
CA ARG A 22 -7.05 2.95 11.26
C ARG A 22 -8.30 3.51 11.94
N SER A 23 -9.49 3.33 11.35
CA SER A 23 -10.75 3.84 11.90
C SER A 23 -11.12 3.21 13.25
N ILE A 24 -10.70 1.97 13.50
CA ILE A 24 -10.93 1.25 14.76
C ILE A 24 -9.72 1.29 15.71
N GLY A 25 -8.72 2.12 15.43
CA GLY A 25 -7.54 2.30 16.27
C GLY A 25 -6.48 1.20 16.15
N LEU A 26 -6.57 0.30 15.17
CA LEU A 26 -5.50 -0.66 14.88
C LEU A 26 -4.34 0.02 14.15
N GLY A 27 -3.12 -0.39 14.51
CA GLY A 27 -1.91 -0.17 13.73
C GLY A 27 -1.80 -1.21 12.62
N ALA A 28 -1.55 -0.73 11.40
CA ALA A 28 -1.48 -1.54 10.19
C ALA A 28 -0.42 -0.99 9.23
N ALA A 29 0.30 -1.88 8.55
CA ALA A 29 1.27 -1.48 7.53
C ALA A 29 1.29 -2.47 6.37
N LEU A 30 1.30 -1.97 5.13
CA LEU A 30 1.60 -2.82 3.96
C LEU A 30 3.11 -3.11 3.96
N THR A 31 3.48 -4.39 3.97
CA THR A 31 4.86 -4.81 3.75
C THR A 31 4.96 -5.91 2.69
N THR A 32 6.01 -5.85 1.88
CA THR A 32 6.36 -6.88 0.89
C THR A 32 7.62 -7.63 1.28
N LEU A 33 8.26 -7.28 2.41
CA LEU A 33 9.50 -7.89 2.87
C LEU A 33 9.39 -9.42 3.04
N PRO A 34 8.32 -9.99 3.62
CA PRO A 34 8.18 -11.45 3.72
C PRO A 34 8.04 -12.16 2.36
N LEU A 35 7.71 -11.40 1.30
CA LEU A 35 7.53 -11.92 -0.06
C LEU A 35 8.82 -11.89 -0.88
N TRP A 36 9.94 -11.45 -0.30
CA TRP A 36 11.26 -11.55 -0.92
C TRP A 36 11.56 -12.99 -1.38
N SER A 37 11.12 -13.97 -0.58
CA SER A 37 11.09 -15.39 -0.99
C SER A 37 9.65 -15.85 -1.16
N GLN A 38 9.15 -15.74 -2.39
CA GLN A 38 7.82 -16.27 -2.73
C GLN A 38 7.74 -17.79 -2.52
N THR A 39 8.85 -18.52 -2.67
CA THR A 39 8.90 -19.96 -2.40
C THR A 39 8.65 -20.26 -0.93
N LEU A 40 9.29 -19.53 -0.01
CA LEU A 40 9.06 -19.70 1.42
C LEU A 40 7.64 -19.27 1.79
N ALA A 41 7.18 -18.11 1.33
CA ALA A 41 5.81 -17.65 1.60
C ALA A 41 4.75 -18.65 1.13
N ARG A 42 4.92 -19.22 -0.07
CA ARG A 42 4.03 -20.26 -0.62
C ARG A 42 4.07 -21.54 0.21
N ARG A 43 5.25 -21.98 0.64
CA ARG A 43 5.40 -23.18 1.49
C ARG A 43 4.80 -22.97 2.87
N THR A 44 5.08 -21.83 3.51
CA THR A 44 4.58 -21.51 4.86
C THR A 44 3.05 -21.40 4.90
N LEU A 45 2.44 -20.82 3.87
CA LEU A 45 0.98 -20.63 3.80
C LEU A 45 0.27 -21.72 2.98
N ASN A 46 0.98 -22.75 2.52
CA ASN A 46 0.47 -23.81 1.65
C ASN A 46 -0.33 -23.27 0.43
N LEU A 47 0.20 -22.24 -0.25
CA LEU A 47 -0.51 -21.58 -1.34
C LEU A 47 -0.56 -22.45 -2.62
N PRO A 48 -1.73 -22.57 -3.27
CA PRO A 48 -1.85 -23.19 -4.58
C PRO A 48 -1.02 -22.47 -5.66
N ARG A 49 -0.63 -23.19 -6.72
CA ARG A 49 0.21 -22.65 -7.81
C ARG A 49 -0.40 -21.42 -8.50
N GLY A 50 -1.72 -21.37 -8.59
CA GLY A 50 -2.48 -20.28 -9.21
C GLY A 50 -2.64 -19.03 -8.34
N ILE A 51 -2.22 -19.06 -7.07
CA ILE A 51 -2.32 -17.90 -6.16
C ILE A 51 -0.98 -17.17 -6.09
N THR A 52 -1.04 -15.87 -6.32
CA THR A 52 0.12 -14.98 -6.23
C THR A 52 0.01 -14.17 -4.93
N PRO A 53 0.93 -14.37 -3.96
CA PRO A 53 1.00 -13.49 -2.80
C PRO A 53 1.49 -12.10 -3.23
N VAL A 54 0.77 -11.05 -2.83
CA VAL A 54 1.07 -9.66 -3.28
C VAL A 54 1.56 -8.76 -2.15
N ALA A 55 0.96 -8.87 -0.96
CA ALA A 55 1.36 -8.11 0.21
C ALA A 55 1.09 -8.90 1.49
N VAL A 56 1.81 -8.56 2.56
CA VAL A 56 1.55 -9.01 3.92
C VAL A 56 1.20 -7.76 4.74
N ILE A 57 0.15 -7.86 5.57
CA ILE A 57 -0.30 -6.74 6.40
C ILE A 57 -0.24 -7.17 7.88
N PRO A 58 0.81 -6.82 8.63
CA PRO A 58 0.75 -6.87 10.09
C PRO A 58 -0.35 -5.94 10.61
N LEU A 59 -1.16 -6.45 11.54
CA LEU A 59 -2.26 -5.75 12.20
C LEU A 59 -2.18 -5.97 13.72
N GLY A 60 -2.44 -4.94 14.50
CA GLY A 60 -2.51 -5.06 15.96
C GLY A 60 -2.78 -3.74 16.67
N TRP A 61 -3.04 -3.80 17.98
CA TRP A 61 -3.25 -2.62 18.79
C TRP A 61 -1.90 -1.96 19.12
N PRO A 62 -1.73 -0.66 18.78
CA PRO A 62 -0.45 0.00 18.94
C PRO A 62 -0.16 0.33 20.41
N VAL A 63 0.91 -0.26 20.95
CA VAL A 63 1.31 -0.10 22.37
C VAL A 63 2.09 1.19 22.67
N ARG A 64 2.62 1.87 21.64
CA ARG A 64 3.51 3.04 21.76
C ARG A 64 2.97 4.31 21.07
N GLY A 65 1.66 4.52 21.11
CA GLY A 65 1.07 5.79 20.66
C GLY A 65 0.62 5.85 19.19
N GLY A 66 0.07 4.75 18.66
CA GLY A 66 -0.62 4.78 17.37
C GLY A 66 0.24 5.16 16.17
N TYR A 67 -0.40 5.79 15.18
CA TYR A 67 0.27 6.30 13.99
C TYR A 67 0.93 7.64 14.29
N GLY A 68 2.20 7.77 13.93
CA GLY A 68 2.91 9.04 13.99
C GLY A 68 2.42 10.08 12.97
N PRO A 69 2.98 11.31 13.02
CA PRO A 69 2.67 12.35 12.04
C PRO A 69 3.07 11.91 10.63
N ASN A 70 2.21 12.22 9.67
CA ASN A 70 2.43 11.90 8.27
C ASN A 70 3.05 13.11 7.57
N THR A 71 4.28 12.98 7.08
CA THR A 71 4.85 13.97 6.15
C THR A 71 4.56 13.53 4.71
N ARG A 72 4.11 14.46 3.88
CA ARG A 72 3.96 14.29 2.42
C ARG A 72 4.63 15.46 1.73
N LYS A 73 5.00 15.27 0.47
CA LYS A 73 5.45 16.39 -0.36
C LYS A 73 4.31 17.41 -0.49
N PRO A 74 4.63 18.70 -0.64
CA PRO A 74 3.65 19.72 -0.98
C PRO A 74 2.84 19.33 -2.23
N LEU A 75 1.60 19.80 -2.31
CA LEU A 75 0.67 19.42 -3.37
C LEU A 75 1.18 19.88 -4.73
N GLU A 76 1.67 21.10 -4.78
CA GLU A 76 2.24 21.77 -5.95
C GLU A 76 3.39 20.98 -6.58
N GLU A 77 4.17 20.22 -5.79
CA GLU A 77 5.26 19.39 -6.32
C GLU A 77 4.79 18.13 -7.04
N VAL A 78 3.58 17.65 -6.74
CA VAL A 78 3.05 16.35 -7.21
C VAL A 78 1.87 16.48 -8.16
N LEU A 79 1.14 17.59 -8.11
CA LEU A 79 -0.05 17.84 -8.93
C LEU A 79 0.36 18.26 -10.36
N HIS A 80 -0.28 17.65 -11.34
CA HIS A 80 -0.15 17.98 -12.75
C HIS A 80 -1.54 18.21 -13.33
N LEU A 81 -1.78 19.38 -13.91
CA LEU A 81 -3.08 19.73 -14.47
C LEU A 81 -3.17 19.31 -15.94
N ASP A 82 -4.20 18.56 -16.30
CA ASP A 82 -4.50 18.02 -17.64
C ASP A 82 -3.48 17.02 -18.22
N HIS A 83 -2.19 17.37 -18.25
CA HIS A 83 -1.12 16.52 -18.73
C HIS A 83 0.09 16.51 -17.80
N TYR A 84 0.84 15.41 -17.85
CA TYR A 84 2.09 15.28 -17.10
C TYR A 84 3.05 16.40 -17.50
N GLY A 85 3.71 17.01 -16.51
CA GLY A 85 4.59 18.17 -16.67
C GLY A 85 3.94 19.53 -16.39
N ASN A 86 2.62 19.69 -16.51
CA ASN A 86 1.95 20.98 -16.30
C ASN A 86 1.75 21.29 -14.80
N ARG A 87 2.73 21.94 -14.17
CA ARG A 87 2.73 22.25 -12.73
C ARG A 87 2.42 23.72 -12.46
N VAL A 88 1.21 24.13 -12.80
CA VAL A 88 0.72 25.52 -12.71
C VAL A 88 0.84 26.15 -11.31
N PHE A 89 1.01 25.36 -10.26
CA PHE A 89 1.08 25.81 -8.86
C PHE A 89 2.51 25.97 -8.32
N LEU A 90 3.56 25.61 -9.08
CA LEU A 90 4.95 25.84 -8.68
C LEU A 90 5.50 27.18 -9.20
N GLU A 91 4.83 27.79 -10.19
CA GLU A 91 5.27 29.00 -10.87
C GLU A 91 4.53 30.26 -10.39
N ALA A 92 3.60 30.11 -9.44
CA ALA A 92 2.82 31.19 -8.81
C ALA A 92 3.37 31.51 -7.40
#